data_AF-A0A955SS91-F1
#
_entry.id   AF-A0A955SS91-F1
#
_cell.length_a   1.000
_cell.length_b   1.000
_cell.length_c   1.000
_cell.angle_alpha   90.00
_cell.angle_beta   90.00
_cell.angle_gamma   90.00
#
_symmetry.space_group_name_H-M   'P 1'
#
loop_
_entity.id
_entity.type
_entity.pdbx_description
1 polymer ?
#
loop_
_entity_poly.entity_id
_entity_poly.type
_entity_poly.pdbx_seq_one_letter_code
_entity_poly.pdbx_strand_id
1 'polypeptide(L)'
;MNPKEIGTIIAERQFTLSDNPDRIITARMGMPKVFSDNGDYCCPIQVLGAGNDRVLEVGGVDAVQAIDLALKALGARLWSMQKESGGKIVWLDEGNWDLGLPMINMNQIEVSPA
;
A
#
# COMPACT_ATOMS: atom_id res chain seq x y z
N MET A 1 3.60 20.75 2.41
CA MET A 1 3.02 19.57 3.08
C MET A 1 4.12 18.90 3.89
N ASN A 2 3.87 18.51 5.14
CA ASN A 2 4.88 17.82 5.93
C ASN A 2 5.07 16.41 5.31
N PRO A 3 6.26 16.00 4.84
CA PRO A 3 6.45 14.73 4.11
C PRO A 3 6.12 13.45 4.90
N LYS A 4 5.67 13.60 6.15
CA LYS A 4 5.41 12.55 7.11
C LYS A 4 3.93 12.29 7.39
N GLU A 5 3.01 13.15 6.93
CA GLU A 5 1.60 13.06 7.31
C GLU A 5 0.74 12.60 6.13
N ILE A 6 0.02 11.50 6.33
CA ILE A 6 -0.88 10.88 5.35
C ILE A 6 -2.14 11.72 5.07
N GLY A 7 -2.43 12.72 5.91
CA GLY A 7 -3.68 13.50 5.85
C GLY A 7 -4.87 12.74 6.45
N THR A 8 -6.09 13.01 5.94
CA THR A 8 -7.31 12.32 6.36
C THR A 8 -7.24 10.84 5.99
N ILE A 9 -7.27 9.95 6.97
CA ILE A 9 -7.28 8.50 6.74
C ILE A 9 -8.69 8.06 6.36
N ILE A 10 -8.83 7.32 5.26
CA ILE A 10 -10.13 6.82 4.75
C ILE A 10 -10.27 5.30 4.85
N ALA A 11 -9.16 4.57 4.99
CA ALA A 11 -9.17 3.12 5.20
C ALA A 11 -7.92 2.66 5.95
N GLU A 12 -8.09 1.61 6.77
CA GLU A 12 -7.01 0.94 7.48
C GLU A 12 -7.17 -0.59 7.40
N ARG A 13 -6.05 -1.30 7.46
CA ARG A 13 -6.02 -2.75 7.63
C ARG A 13 -4.85 -3.16 8.51
N GLN A 14 -5.15 -4.03 9.47
CA GLN A 14 -4.14 -4.63 10.35
C GLN A 14 -3.76 -6.03 9.88
N PHE A 15 -2.50 -6.34 10.09
CA PHE A 15 -1.86 -7.63 9.80
C PHE A 15 -1.02 -8.03 11.00
N THR A 16 -0.80 -9.32 11.15
CA THR A 16 0.13 -9.90 12.14
C THR A 16 1.31 -10.56 11.44
N LEU A 17 2.36 -10.85 12.19
CA LEU A 17 3.42 -11.74 11.74
C LEU A 17 3.19 -13.15 12.28
N SER A 18 3.36 -14.17 11.44
CA SER A 18 3.16 -15.57 11.85
C SER A 18 4.09 -16.02 12.97
N ASP A 19 5.31 -15.48 13.02
CA ASP A 19 6.34 -15.78 14.02
C ASP A 19 6.28 -14.87 15.25
N ASN A 20 5.51 -13.78 15.17
CA ASN A 20 5.27 -12.87 16.27
C ASN A 20 3.88 -12.21 16.14
N PRO A 21 2.81 -12.90 16.58
CA PRO A 21 1.43 -12.40 16.45
C PRO A 21 1.17 -11.07 17.18
N ASP A 22 1.96 -10.76 18.21
CA ASP A 22 1.86 -9.49 18.95
C ASP A 22 2.38 -8.30 18.13
N ARG A 23 3.16 -8.56 17.06
CA ARG A 23 3.65 -7.52 16.16
C ARG A 23 2.60 -7.20 15.11
N ILE A 24 1.97 -6.04 15.29
CA ILE A 24 0.97 -5.50 14.36
C ILE A 24 1.63 -4.66 13.27
N ILE A 25 1.28 -4.97 12.02
CA ILE A 25 1.56 -4.13 10.85
C ILE A 25 0.25 -3.47 10.43
N THR A 26 0.25 -2.15 10.22
CA THR A 26 -0.97 -1.42 9.81
C THR A 26 -0.76 -0.75 8.46
N ALA A 27 -1.54 -1.15 7.46
CA ALA A 27 -1.66 -0.42 6.20
C ALA A 27 -2.72 0.68 6.33
N ARG A 28 -2.40 1.89 5.88
CA ARG A 28 -3.29 3.05 5.87
C ARG A 28 -3.39 3.63 4.48
N MET A 29 -4.58 4.10 4.14
CA MET A 29 -4.86 4.88 2.94
C MET A 29 -5.46 6.21 3.34
N GLY A 30 -4.87 7.30 2.84
CA GLY A 30 -5.40 8.64 3.01
C GLY A 30 -6.33 9.06 1.88
N MET A 31 -7.00 10.18 2.07
CA MET A 31 -7.93 10.76 1.13
C MET A 31 -7.21 11.17 -0.17
N PRO A 32 -7.71 10.76 -1.35
CA PRO A 32 -7.18 11.22 -2.62
C PRO A 32 -7.25 12.74 -2.74
N LYS A 33 -6.23 13.34 -3.35
CA LYS A 33 -6.11 14.78 -3.55
C LYS A 33 -5.46 15.08 -4.89
N VAL A 34 -5.77 16.24 -5.46
CA VAL A 34 -5.05 16.77 -6.62
C VAL A 34 -3.61 17.08 -6.21
N PHE A 35 -2.64 16.67 -7.01
CA PHE A 35 -1.22 16.79 -6.68
C PHE A 35 -0.36 17.38 -7.81
N SER A 36 -0.83 17.37 -9.06
CA SER A 36 -0.11 18.00 -10.18
C SER A 36 -0.87 19.21 -10.72
N ASP A 37 -0.13 20.14 -11.34
CA ASP A 37 -0.70 21.30 -12.05
C ASP A 37 -1.59 20.87 -13.23
N ASN A 38 -1.44 19.62 -13.69
CA ASN A 38 -2.23 19.02 -14.77
C ASN A 38 -3.56 18.40 -14.28
N GLY A 39 -3.84 18.45 -12.97
CA GLY A 39 -5.07 17.92 -12.39
C GLY A 39 -5.03 16.43 -12.02
N ASP A 40 -3.85 15.79 -12.07
CA ASP A 40 -3.71 14.40 -11.66
C ASP A 40 -3.94 14.28 -10.15
N TYR A 41 -4.46 13.12 -9.75
CA TYR A 41 -4.69 12.78 -8.36
C TYR A 41 -3.55 11.95 -7.81
N CYS A 42 -3.31 12.07 -6.50
CA CYS A 42 -2.57 11.08 -5.76
C CYS A 42 -3.38 10.59 -4.56
N CYS A 43 -3.13 9.33 -4.19
CA CYS A 43 -3.69 8.70 -3.00
C CYS A 43 -2.51 8.32 -2.08
N PRO A 44 -2.37 8.96 -0.90
CA PRO A 44 -1.27 8.69 0.00
C PRO A 44 -1.48 7.37 0.76
N ILE A 45 -0.44 6.55 0.86
CA ILE A 45 -0.45 5.29 1.61
C ILE A 45 0.68 5.22 2.62
N GLN A 46 0.48 4.47 3.70
CA GLN A 46 1.49 4.25 4.73
C GLN A 46 1.40 2.82 5.27
N VAL A 47 2.55 2.21 5.56
CA VAL A 47 2.61 0.93 6.28
C VAL A 47 3.39 1.17 7.57
N LEU A 48 2.74 0.95 8.71
CA LEU A 48 3.29 1.12 10.05
C LEU A 48 3.76 -0.20 10.65
N GLY A 49 4.73 -0.14 11.57
CA GLY A 49 5.27 -1.34 12.24
C GLY A 49 6.29 -2.11 11.39
N ALA A 50 6.65 -1.53 10.24
CA ALA A 50 7.53 -2.10 9.23
C ALA A 50 9.00 -1.64 9.37
N GLY A 51 9.27 -0.65 10.22
CA GLY A 51 10.59 -0.04 10.38
C GLY A 51 10.86 1.09 9.39
N ASN A 52 10.21 1.09 8.22
CA ASN A 52 10.14 2.22 7.30
C ASN A 52 8.69 2.67 7.13
N ASP A 53 8.27 3.58 7.99
CA ASP A 53 6.88 4.03 8.11
C ASP A 53 6.60 5.27 7.24
N ARG A 54 7.37 5.47 6.17
CA ARG A 54 7.19 6.62 5.26
C ARG A 54 5.87 6.55 4.49
N VAL A 55 5.28 7.73 4.30
CA VAL A 55 4.15 7.96 3.40
C VAL A 55 4.64 7.88 1.96
N LEU A 56 3.88 7.21 1.09
CA LEU A 56 4.07 7.20 -0.36
C LEU A 56 2.84 7.84 -1.01
N GLU A 57 3.05 8.75 -1.95
CA GLU A 57 1.97 9.31 -2.76
C GLU A 57 1.87 8.50 -4.06
N VAL A 58 0.72 7.87 -4.29
CA VAL A 58 0.51 7.03 -5.48
C VAL A 58 -0.38 7.78 -6.47
N GLY A 59 0.18 8.11 -7.64
CA GLY A 59 -0.49 8.91 -8.66
C GLY A 59 -1.46 8.13 -9.54
N GLY A 60 -2.49 8.82 -10.04
CA GLY A 60 -3.42 8.36 -11.07
C GLY A 60 -4.06 9.55 -11.78
N VAL A 61 -4.59 9.32 -12.99
CA VAL A 61 -5.23 10.37 -13.82
C VAL A 61 -6.48 10.96 -13.15
N ASP A 62 -7.12 10.20 -12.27
CA ASP A 62 -8.23 10.62 -11.44
C ASP A 62 -8.18 9.95 -10.06
N ALA A 63 -9.10 10.35 -9.17
CA ALA A 63 -9.17 9.82 -7.81
C ALA A 63 -9.44 8.31 -7.77
N VAL A 64 -10.19 7.76 -8.74
CA VAL A 64 -10.55 6.34 -8.79
C VAL A 64 -9.32 5.52 -9.14
N GLN A 65 -8.57 5.91 -10.18
CA GLN A 65 -7.33 5.25 -10.56
C GLN A 65 -6.27 5.40 -9.45
N ALA A 66 -6.17 6.56 -8.81
CA ALA A 66 -5.24 6.75 -7.69
C ALA A 66 -5.55 5.80 -6.51
N ILE A 67 -6.82 5.54 -6.19
CA ILE A 67 -7.22 4.56 -5.17
C ILE A 67 -6.85 3.13 -5.59
N ASP A 68 -7.18 2.73 -6.82
CA ASP A 68 -6.88 1.38 -7.33
C ASP A 68 -5.36 1.11 -7.32
N LEU A 69 -4.56 2.07 -7.80
CA LEU A 69 -3.11 1.98 -7.77
C LEU A 69 -2.56 2.00 -6.34
N ALA A 70 -3.16 2.76 -5.43
CA ALA A 70 -2.77 2.77 -4.02
C ALA A 70 -3.01 1.42 -3.33
N LEU A 71 -4.13 0.75 -3.59
CA LEU A 71 -4.39 -0.61 -3.09
C LEU A 71 -3.34 -1.59 -3.61
N LYS A 72 -3.03 -1.51 -4.91
CA LYS A 72 -2.01 -2.34 -5.56
C LYS A 72 -0.61 -2.10 -5.01
N ALA A 73 -0.25 -0.84 -4.76
CA ALA A 73 1.02 -0.46 -4.16
C ALA A 73 1.15 -0.92 -2.71
N LEU A 74 0.07 -0.90 -1.92
CA LEU A 74 0.05 -1.49 -0.57
C LEU A 74 0.33 -3.00 -0.61
N GLY A 75 -0.34 -3.73 -1.52
CA GLY A 75 -0.10 -5.16 -1.71
C GLY A 75 1.37 -5.44 -2.07
N ALA A 76 1.91 -4.73 -3.06
CA ALA A 76 3.29 -4.87 -3.49
C ALA A 76 4.30 -4.58 -2.37
N ARG A 77 4.05 -3.54 -1.56
CA ARG A 77 4.93 -3.16 -0.44
C ARG A 77 4.95 -4.23 0.66
N LEU A 78 3.78 -4.75 1.05
CA LEU A 78 3.69 -5.83 2.04
C LEU A 78 4.34 -7.12 1.53
N TRP A 79 4.16 -7.46 0.25
CA TRP A 79 4.82 -8.60 -0.37
C TRP A 79 6.36 -8.46 -0.36
N SER A 80 6.90 -7.27 -0.68
CA SER A 80 8.35 -7.00 -0.60
C SER A 80 8.86 -7.18 0.83
N MET A 81 8.14 -6.62 1.82
CA MET A 81 8.50 -6.76 3.23
C MET A 81 8.53 -8.22 3.69
N GLN A 82 7.58 -9.05 3.24
CA GLN A 82 7.57 -10.48 3.52
C GLN A 82 8.81 -11.19 2.94
N LYS A 83 9.29 -10.77 1.76
CA LYS A 83 10.53 -11.32 1.17
C LYS A 83 11.78 -10.89 1.91
N GLU A 84 11.83 -9.65 2.37
CA GLU A 84 13.00 -9.08 3.06
C GLU A 84 13.14 -9.56 4.51
N SER A 85 12.03 -9.71 5.23
CA SER A 85 12.03 -10.06 6.66
C SER A 85 12.04 -11.56 6.94
N GLY A 86 11.71 -12.41 5.96
CA GLY A 86 11.60 -13.86 6.12
C GLY A 86 10.38 -14.33 6.92
N GLY A 87 9.75 -13.46 7.71
CA GLY A 87 8.48 -13.69 8.40
C GLY A 87 7.28 -13.62 7.45
N LYS A 88 6.20 -14.34 7.76
CA LYS A 88 4.97 -14.30 6.95
C LYS A 88 4.01 -13.27 7.52
N ILE A 89 3.64 -12.28 6.71
CA ILE A 89 2.58 -11.33 7.02
C ILE A 89 1.24 -12.03 6.79
N VAL A 90 0.35 -11.93 7.77
CA VAL A 90 -0.92 -12.66 7.79
C VAL A 90 -2.08 -11.67 7.90
N TRP A 91 -3.10 -11.86 7.07
CA TRP A 91 -4.36 -11.12 7.10
C TRP A 91 -5.51 -12.08 7.35
N LEU A 92 -6.23 -11.88 8.47
CA LEU A 92 -7.18 -12.86 9.04
C LEU A 92 -6.46 -14.16 9.45
N ASP A 93 -7.12 -15.02 10.21
CA ASP A 93 -6.54 -16.24 10.81
C ASP A 93 -5.65 -17.06 9.85
N GLU A 94 -4.76 -17.86 10.43
CA GLU A 94 -3.73 -18.62 9.70
C GLU A 94 -4.27 -19.32 8.44
N GLY A 95 -3.73 -18.96 7.27
CA GLY A 95 -3.97 -19.67 6.01
C GLY A 95 -4.26 -18.81 4.79
N ASN A 96 -4.64 -17.54 4.97
CA ASN A 96 -4.86 -16.64 3.84
C ASN A 96 -3.58 -15.88 3.45
N TRP A 97 -2.88 -16.41 2.45
CA TRP A 97 -1.64 -15.82 1.92
C TRP A 97 -1.86 -14.64 0.97
N ASP A 98 -3.11 -14.31 0.65
CA ASP A 98 -3.47 -13.32 -0.40
C ASP A 98 -3.41 -11.86 0.09
N LEU A 99 -3.06 -11.58 1.36
CA LEU A 99 -3.04 -10.25 1.99
C LEU A 99 -4.36 -9.43 1.88
N GLY A 100 -5.36 -9.95 1.17
CA GLY A 100 -6.60 -9.28 0.82
C GLY A 100 -6.46 -8.05 -0.07
N LEU A 101 -5.31 -7.87 -0.71
CA LEU A 101 -5.01 -6.67 -1.49
C LEU A 101 -4.77 -7.07 -2.94
N PRO A 102 -5.29 -6.30 -3.91
CA PRO A 102 -4.95 -6.54 -5.29
C PRO A 102 -3.43 -6.41 -5.46
N MET A 103 -2.82 -7.32 -6.20
CA MET A 103 -1.41 -7.23 -6.57
C MET A 103 -1.31 -6.70 -8.00
N ILE A 104 -0.28 -5.90 -8.29
CA ILE A 104 0.07 -5.60 -9.68
C ILE A 104 0.46 -6.92 -10.33
N ASN A 105 -0.33 -7.38 -11.30
CA ASN A 105 0.11 -8.45 -12.16
C ASN A 105 1.23 -7.90 -13.05
N MET A 106 2.49 -8.27 -12.76
CA MET A 106 3.64 -7.81 -13.54
C MET A 106 3.57 -8.23 -15.01
N ASN A 107 2.72 -9.19 -15.38
CA ASN A 107 2.47 -9.60 -16.77
C ASN A 107 1.47 -8.70 -17.52
N GLN A 108 0.89 -7.68 -16.87
CA GLN A 108 -0.04 -6.73 -17.50
C GLN A 108 0.56 -5.35 -17.77
N ILE A 109 1.84 -5.14 -17.46
CA ILE A 109 2.57 -3.96 -17.91
C ILE A 109 3.09 -4.27 -19.31
N GLU A 110 2.24 -4.11 -20.32
CA GLU A 110 2.73 -3.91 -21.68
C GLU A 110 3.49 -2.58 -21.67
N VAL A 111 4.80 -2.65 -21.52
CA VAL A 111 5.69 -1.55 -21.87
C VAL A 111 5.53 -1.35 -23.37
N SER A 112 4.71 -0.35 -23.74
CA SER A 112 4.69 0.14 -25.11
C SER A 112 6.12 0.55 -25.46
N PRO A 113 6.75 -0.08 -26.49
CA PRO A 113 8.06 0.35 -26.91
C PRO A 113 7.99 1.80 -27.37
N ALA A 114 8.99 2.58 -26.96
CA ALA A 114 9.21 3.96 -27.35
C ALA A 114 9.49 4.11 -28.86
#